data_AF-A0A812YW19-F1
#
_entry.id   AF-A0A812YW19-F1
#
_cell.length_a   1.000
_cell.length_b   1.000
_cell.length_c   1.000
_cell.angle_alpha   90.00
_cell.angle_beta   90.00
_cell.angle_gamma   90.00
#
_symmetry.space_group_name_H-M   'P 1'
#
loop_
_entity.id
_entity.type
_entity.pdbx_description
1 polymer ?
#
loop_
_entity_poly.entity_id
_entity_poly.type
_entity_poly.pdbx_seq_one_letter_code
_entity_poly.pdbx_strand_id
1 'polypeptide(L)'
;MQREIVKTNFQSPWVKGSRIANLKSMLSELRFSRAGSRRAVTVLTKNNAGASSVLTLLYAADLLECFDAIWALPSQAEFSGIYRHGEEWLPITLSLQDVAHKADLLTLVAQRPADFLPQMQEKPDEWTNLADLVLEGIVLVDDQRANFQSPSGEQVLRFCKVARYDAFYRNLGFVKNMGGIGAHCIEDFRTLQMFVEAPSMYKETFKLHCVQRRFPDYGVRRPVEVVLFDFDETLTLATFMPSLSFFSHVDWDPGELSGTDWSAEELVLYSFESPFLDGCRLALLKAMLQDIAKRHILAVLSKNESGAAAVLNLLKLAGLAEYFSAIWTTPYRSLVPCGVYRASPGQWEVFEPPLMDVQDHQTEVLYDIVDHTDKWFPQIGLKQDRFVRLQPLSPESVILIDDERENLQSPLGKQALRYCKVARYDEVYRNCGPLNQLGGIGAHSEEDFETLKAFIAEPWAFQEPSFEKEQGEEGAVAERLDASRMSSRSEELRKLPRSRLSRSNSSPSLRDAPRLPGMSRSQSFCSSPRLDIADPDCHTPEFSLTGID
;
A
#
# COMPACT_ATOMS: atom_id res chain seq x y z
N MET A 1 -32.28 24.82 5.98
CA MET A 1 -30.93 24.89 6.60
C MET A 1 -30.46 23.52 7.08
N GLN A 2 -31.13 22.87 8.05
CA GLN A 2 -30.73 21.55 8.58
C GLN A 2 -30.48 20.49 7.51
N ARG A 3 -31.40 20.31 6.55
CA ARG A 3 -31.23 19.35 5.43
C ARG A 3 -29.95 19.60 4.62
N GLU A 4 -29.61 20.86 4.36
CA GLU A 4 -28.39 21.21 3.60
C GLU A 4 -27.12 20.96 4.41
N ILE A 5 -27.14 21.21 5.73
CA ILE A 5 -26.02 20.88 6.62
C ILE A 5 -25.77 19.37 6.61
N VAL A 6 -26.83 18.56 6.78
CA VAL A 6 -26.73 17.09 6.78
C VAL A 6 -26.24 16.59 5.43
N LYS A 7 -26.81 17.09 4.33
CA LYS A 7 -26.39 16.74 2.97
C LYS A 7 -24.92 17.10 2.71
N THR A 8 -24.46 18.23 3.23
CA THR A 8 -23.08 18.69 3.06
C THR A 8 -22.08 17.88 3.90
N ASN A 9 -22.45 17.45 5.11
CA ASN A 9 -21.52 16.76 6.01
C ASN A 9 -21.55 15.22 5.88
N PHE A 10 -22.71 14.63 5.58
CA PHE A 10 -22.89 13.18 5.65
C PHE A 10 -23.16 12.50 4.30
N GLN A 11 -23.66 13.23 3.29
CA GLN A 11 -23.93 12.65 1.98
C GLN A 11 -22.77 12.89 1.04
N SER A 12 -22.34 11.83 0.35
CA SER A 12 -21.32 11.92 -0.68
C SER A 12 -21.97 12.02 -2.08
N PRO A 13 -21.44 12.86 -3.00
CA PRO A 13 -21.84 12.87 -4.40
C PRO A 13 -21.19 11.75 -5.22
N TRP A 14 -20.22 11.01 -4.66
CA TRP A 14 -19.42 10.01 -5.38
C TRP A 14 -19.95 8.58 -5.22
N VAL A 15 -20.75 8.32 -4.17
CA VAL A 15 -21.38 7.01 -3.96
C VAL A 15 -22.85 7.06 -4.33
N LYS A 16 -23.34 5.98 -4.94
CA LYS A 16 -24.77 5.83 -5.23
C LYS A 16 -25.55 5.58 -3.93
N GLY A 17 -26.76 6.13 -3.87
CA GLY A 17 -27.65 5.94 -2.73
C GLY A 17 -27.38 6.86 -1.55
N SER A 18 -27.81 6.45 -0.35
CA SER A 18 -27.75 7.27 0.85
C SER A 18 -26.57 6.85 1.73
N ARG A 19 -25.48 7.63 1.72
CA ARG A 19 -24.30 7.34 2.56
C ARG A 19 -24.65 7.32 4.04
N ILE A 20 -25.55 8.21 4.47
CA ILE A 20 -25.99 8.28 5.88
C ILE A 20 -26.71 6.99 6.32
N ALA A 21 -27.50 6.37 5.43
CA ALA A 21 -28.21 5.14 5.74
C ALA A 21 -27.23 3.97 5.89
N ASN A 22 -26.23 3.89 5.02
CA ASN A 22 -25.18 2.89 5.11
C ASN A 22 -24.30 3.08 6.36
N LEU A 23 -23.96 4.33 6.68
CA LEU A 23 -23.27 4.67 7.93
C LEU A 23 -24.09 4.25 9.16
N LYS A 24 -25.41 4.52 9.16
CA LYS A 24 -26.32 4.11 10.24
C LYS A 24 -26.43 2.59 10.39
N SER A 25 -26.52 1.84 9.28
CA SER A 25 -26.51 0.37 9.28
C SER A 25 -25.21 -0.15 9.88
N MET A 26 -24.08 0.33 9.35
CA MET A 26 -22.76 -0.09 9.77
C MET A 26 -22.52 0.15 11.26
N LEU A 27 -22.80 1.36 11.75
CA LEU A 27 -22.60 1.70 13.16
C LEU A 27 -23.54 0.91 14.07
N SER A 28 -24.78 0.67 13.65
CA SER A 28 -25.74 -0.16 14.41
C SER A 28 -25.26 -1.60 14.54
N GLU A 29 -24.70 -2.17 13.47
CA GLU A 29 -24.11 -3.51 13.47
C GLU A 29 -22.85 -3.57 14.34
N LEU A 30 -21.98 -2.55 14.31
CA LEU A 30 -20.77 -2.50 15.13
C LEU A 30 -21.04 -2.56 16.64
N ARG A 31 -22.23 -2.09 17.09
CA ARG A 31 -22.63 -2.11 18.50
C ARG A 31 -22.76 -3.52 19.09
N PHE A 32 -22.79 -4.55 18.26
CA PHE A 32 -22.87 -5.93 18.73
C PHE A 32 -21.83 -6.78 18.04
N SER A 33 -21.10 -7.60 18.79
CA SER A 33 -20.25 -8.63 18.22
C SER A 33 -21.08 -9.73 17.58
N ARG A 34 -20.44 -10.55 16.74
CA ARG A 34 -21.07 -11.80 16.26
C ARG A 34 -21.54 -12.72 17.40
N ALA A 35 -20.90 -12.65 18.56
CA ALA A 35 -21.31 -13.39 19.76
C ALA A 35 -22.45 -12.70 20.54
N GLY A 36 -22.97 -11.57 20.05
CA GLY A 36 -24.03 -10.78 20.68
C GLY A 36 -23.55 -9.85 21.79
N SER A 37 -22.24 -9.81 22.09
CA SER A 37 -21.68 -8.92 23.12
C SER A 37 -21.76 -7.47 22.67
N ARG A 38 -22.22 -6.58 23.55
CA ARG A 38 -22.34 -5.16 23.25
C ARG A 38 -20.97 -4.49 23.13
N ARG A 39 -20.80 -3.59 22.16
CA ARG A 39 -19.64 -2.69 22.04
C ARG A 39 -20.08 -1.26 22.25
N ALA A 40 -19.22 -0.45 22.87
CA ALA A 40 -19.41 1.00 22.90
C ALA A 40 -18.97 1.59 21.57
N VAL A 41 -19.82 2.42 20.96
CA VAL A 41 -19.48 3.20 19.77
C VAL A 41 -19.46 4.67 20.18
N THR A 42 -18.30 5.32 20.08
CA THR A 42 -18.10 6.68 20.59
C THR A 42 -17.52 7.60 19.53
N VAL A 43 -17.73 8.91 19.69
CA VAL A 43 -17.07 9.93 18.87
C VAL A 43 -16.00 10.64 19.70
N LEU A 44 -14.75 10.58 19.23
CA LEU A 44 -13.65 11.36 19.80
C LEU A 44 -13.27 12.49 18.84
N THR A 45 -13.54 13.73 19.24
CA THR A 45 -13.34 14.92 18.40
C THR A 45 -12.26 15.86 18.94
N LYS A 46 -11.61 16.60 18.03
CA LYS A 46 -10.65 17.67 18.36
C LYS A 46 -11.14 19.07 17.98
N ASN A 47 -12.46 19.26 17.87
CA ASN A 47 -13.03 20.52 17.40
C ASN A 47 -13.17 21.53 18.55
N ASN A 48 -13.05 22.82 18.21
CA ASN A 48 -13.13 23.92 19.20
C ASN A 48 -14.56 24.19 19.71
N ALA A 49 -15.59 23.62 19.05
CA ALA A 49 -16.98 23.81 19.41
C ALA A 49 -17.49 22.76 20.43
N GLY A 50 -16.65 21.81 20.84
CA GLY A 50 -16.93 20.83 21.88
C GLY A 50 -17.86 19.68 21.47
N ALA A 51 -18.20 18.84 22.44
CA ALA A 51 -19.01 17.64 22.23
C ALA A 51 -20.47 17.96 21.87
N SER A 52 -21.08 18.99 22.47
CA SER A 52 -22.48 19.38 22.22
C SER A 52 -22.76 19.80 20.78
N SER A 53 -21.77 20.40 20.11
CA SER A 53 -21.88 20.76 18.69
C SER A 53 -21.90 19.52 17.81
N VAL A 54 -21.10 18.50 18.14
CA VAL A 54 -21.12 17.20 17.46
C VAL A 54 -22.43 16.48 17.72
N LEU A 55 -22.95 16.49 18.95
CA LEU A 55 -24.27 15.95 19.29
C LEU A 55 -25.37 16.50 18.39
N THR A 56 -25.41 17.84 18.27
CA THR A 56 -26.41 18.54 17.47
C THR A 56 -26.31 18.13 16.00
N LEU A 57 -25.09 17.98 15.48
CA LEU A 57 -24.86 17.54 14.11
C LEU A 57 -25.30 16.08 13.88
N LEU A 58 -25.02 15.17 14.82
CA LEU A 58 -25.43 13.77 14.76
C LEU A 58 -26.94 13.59 14.93
N TYR A 59 -27.58 14.39 15.79
CA TYR A 59 -29.03 14.46 15.92
C TYR A 59 -29.67 14.90 14.60
N ALA A 60 -29.16 15.97 14.00
CA ALA A 60 -29.66 16.46 12.71
C ALA A 60 -29.53 15.41 11.60
N ALA A 61 -28.52 14.55 11.69
CA ALA A 61 -28.20 13.47 10.77
C ALA A 61 -28.94 12.14 11.05
N ASP A 62 -29.75 12.05 12.11
CA ASP A 62 -30.40 10.80 12.54
C ASP A 62 -29.39 9.64 12.79
N LEU A 63 -28.21 10.00 13.28
CA LEU A 63 -27.14 9.06 13.65
C LEU A 63 -26.95 8.92 15.16
N LEU A 64 -27.66 9.74 15.94
CA LEU A 64 -27.44 9.85 17.38
C LEU A 64 -27.63 8.52 18.11
N GLU A 65 -28.58 7.70 17.66
CA GLU A 65 -28.90 6.43 18.29
C GLU A 65 -27.80 5.38 18.16
N CYS A 66 -26.85 5.58 17.24
CA CYS A 66 -25.75 4.69 16.98
C CYS A 66 -24.58 4.87 17.95
N PHE A 67 -24.58 5.94 18.77
CA PHE A 67 -23.47 6.28 19.65
C PHE A 67 -23.85 6.20 21.13
N ASP A 68 -22.86 5.88 21.96
CA ASP A 68 -22.97 5.77 23.41
C ASP A 68 -22.33 6.96 24.15
N ALA A 69 -21.33 7.61 23.54
CA ALA A 69 -20.68 8.80 24.09
C ALA A 69 -19.99 9.66 23.01
N ILE A 70 -19.74 10.93 23.35
CA ILE A 70 -18.98 11.89 22.55
C ILE A 70 -17.99 12.58 23.48
N TRP A 71 -16.70 12.54 23.15
CA TRP A 71 -15.60 13.13 23.91
C TRP A 71 -14.87 14.18 23.06
N ALA A 72 -14.43 15.29 23.67
CA ALA A 72 -13.77 16.40 22.98
C ALA A 72 -12.37 16.71 23.57
N LEU A 73 -11.39 16.97 22.70
CA LEU A 73 -10.01 17.31 23.01
C LEU A 73 -9.55 18.62 22.33
N PRO A 74 -8.74 19.48 22.96
CA PRO A 74 -8.63 19.61 24.40
C PRO A 74 -9.98 20.06 24.99
N SER A 75 -10.22 19.80 26.28
CA SER A 75 -11.43 20.29 26.94
C SER A 75 -11.32 21.80 27.20
N GLN A 76 -11.71 22.63 26.23
CA GLN A 76 -11.90 24.07 26.45
C GLN A 76 -13.31 24.42 26.92
N ALA A 77 -14.25 23.48 26.81
CA ALA A 77 -15.62 23.62 27.26
C ALA A 77 -15.77 23.26 28.75
N GLU A 78 -16.91 23.68 29.34
CA GLU A 78 -17.30 23.34 30.72
C GLU A 78 -17.35 21.82 30.95
N PHE A 79 -17.71 21.07 29.90
CA PHE A 79 -17.75 19.61 29.89
C PHE A 79 -16.85 19.07 28.78
N SER A 80 -16.04 18.06 29.10
CA SER A 80 -15.14 17.39 28.16
C SER A 80 -15.84 16.32 27.31
N GLY A 81 -17.06 15.96 27.67
CA GLY A 81 -17.85 14.99 26.92
C GLY A 81 -19.32 15.00 27.31
N ILE A 82 -20.06 14.13 26.64
CA ILE A 82 -21.47 13.84 26.86
C ILE A 82 -21.69 12.34 26.60
N TYR A 83 -22.55 11.71 27.36
CA TYR A 83 -22.87 10.29 27.22
C TYR A 83 -24.37 10.05 27.22
N ARG A 84 -24.78 8.92 26.67
CA ARG A 84 -26.19 8.54 26.58
C ARG A 84 -26.64 7.83 27.85
N HIS A 85 -27.67 8.37 28.49
CA HIS A 85 -28.34 7.79 29.66
C HIS A 85 -29.82 7.55 29.31
N GLY A 86 -30.15 6.32 28.89
CA GLY A 86 -31.47 6.01 28.35
C GLY A 86 -31.77 6.78 27.05
N GLU A 87 -32.77 7.66 27.11
CA GLU A 87 -33.15 8.57 26.02
C GLU A 87 -32.48 9.95 26.12
N GLU A 88 -31.83 10.25 27.25
CA GLU A 88 -31.21 11.54 27.53
C GLU A 88 -29.70 11.53 27.24
N TRP A 89 -29.14 12.73 27.04
CA TRP A 89 -27.70 12.94 26.90
C TRP A 89 -27.21 13.83 28.03
N LEU A 90 -26.35 13.29 28.89
CA LEU A 90 -25.88 13.95 30.09
C LEU A 90 -24.42 14.42 29.91
N PRO A 91 -24.06 15.59 30.43
CA PRO A 91 -22.69 16.07 30.41
C PRO A 91 -21.78 15.24 31.31
N ILE A 92 -20.50 15.16 30.94
CA ILE A 92 -19.45 14.55 31.75
C ILE A 92 -18.18 15.41 31.74
N THR A 93 -17.59 15.57 32.92
CA THR A 93 -16.32 16.26 33.12
C THR A 93 -15.23 15.25 33.43
N LEU A 94 -14.28 15.14 32.50
CA LEU A 94 -13.14 14.24 32.53
C LEU A 94 -11.89 15.08 32.85
N SER A 95 -11.00 14.53 33.67
CA SER A 95 -9.69 15.15 33.91
C SER A 95 -8.78 14.90 32.71
N LEU A 96 -8.71 15.86 31.78
CA LEU A 96 -7.95 15.81 30.52
C LEU A 96 -6.92 16.94 30.38
N GLN A 97 -6.47 17.53 31.48
CA GLN A 97 -5.61 18.73 31.47
C GLN A 97 -4.31 18.51 30.69
N ASP A 98 -3.76 17.30 30.72
CA ASP A 98 -2.49 16.94 30.07
C ASP A 98 -2.65 16.07 28.81
N VAL A 99 -3.88 15.89 28.32
CA VAL A 99 -4.18 14.97 27.21
C VAL A 99 -4.33 15.74 25.91
N ALA A 100 -3.28 15.73 25.08
CA ALA A 100 -3.28 16.43 23.79
C ALA A 100 -3.51 15.49 22.58
N HIS A 101 -3.23 14.20 22.72
CA HIS A 101 -3.39 13.22 21.63
C HIS A 101 -4.49 12.21 21.92
N LYS A 102 -5.08 11.68 20.85
CA LYS A 102 -6.12 10.65 20.96
C LYS A 102 -5.55 9.35 21.52
N ALA A 103 -4.33 8.97 21.14
CA ALA A 103 -3.63 7.82 21.69
C ALA A 103 -3.56 7.87 23.24
N ASP A 104 -3.12 9.00 23.82
CA ASP A 104 -3.07 9.19 25.27
C ASP A 104 -4.46 9.02 25.93
N LEU A 105 -5.51 9.57 25.30
CA LEU A 105 -6.88 9.43 25.79
C LEU A 105 -7.36 7.97 25.77
N LEU A 106 -7.03 7.21 24.73
CA LEU A 106 -7.44 5.80 24.63
C LEU A 106 -6.76 4.93 25.69
N THR A 107 -5.52 5.24 26.07
CA THR A 107 -4.84 4.61 27.21
C THR A 107 -5.62 4.88 28.52
N LEU A 108 -6.09 6.11 28.74
CA LEU A 108 -6.95 6.42 29.89
C LEU A 108 -8.31 5.71 29.82
N VAL A 109 -8.93 5.61 28.63
CA VAL A 109 -10.20 4.89 28.46
C VAL A 109 -10.04 3.41 28.82
N ALA A 110 -8.94 2.77 28.42
CA ALA A 110 -8.64 1.39 28.80
C ALA A 110 -8.41 1.24 30.30
N GLN A 111 -7.69 2.17 30.94
CA GLN A 111 -7.39 2.10 32.38
C GLN A 111 -8.61 2.32 33.28
N ARG A 112 -9.58 3.12 32.84
CA ARG A 112 -10.74 3.56 33.64
C ARG A 112 -11.99 3.74 32.78
N PRO A 113 -12.51 2.67 32.15
CA PRO A 113 -13.61 2.77 31.18
C PRO A 113 -14.89 3.38 31.77
N ALA A 114 -15.18 3.13 33.04
CA ALA A 114 -16.35 3.67 33.73
C ALA A 114 -16.33 5.22 33.88
N ASP A 115 -15.14 5.83 33.90
CA ASP A 115 -15.02 7.30 33.90
C ASP A 115 -15.46 7.90 32.57
N PHE A 116 -15.33 7.17 31.46
CA PHE A 116 -15.65 7.65 30.12
C PHE A 116 -17.02 7.18 29.63
N LEU A 117 -17.56 6.13 30.25
CA LEU A 117 -18.87 5.52 29.98
C LEU A 117 -19.63 5.29 31.30
N PRO A 118 -20.13 6.35 31.98
CA PRO A 118 -20.80 6.21 33.29
C PRO A 118 -22.00 5.25 33.30
N GLN A 119 -22.66 5.07 32.15
CA GLN A 119 -23.74 4.10 31.97
C GLN A 119 -23.34 2.64 32.29
N MET A 120 -22.03 2.34 32.35
CA MET A 120 -21.53 1.04 32.82
C MET A 120 -21.86 0.77 34.29
N GLN A 121 -21.94 1.82 35.12
CA GLN A 121 -22.21 1.68 36.56
C GLN A 121 -23.68 1.36 36.84
N GLU A 122 -24.58 1.86 35.99
CA GLU A 122 -26.02 1.70 36.15
C GLU A 122 -26.53 0.36 35.63
N LYS A 123 -25.87 -0.15 34.57
CA LYS A 123 -26.24 -1.39 33.89
C LYS A 123 -25.03 -2.30 33.69
N PRO A 124 -24.39 -2.77 34.76
CA PRO A 124 -23.15 -3.54 34.67
C PRO A 124 -23.29 -4.78 33.78
N ASP A 125 -24.46 -5.44 33.79
CA ASP A 125 -24.73 -6.64 33.00
C ASP A 125 -24.68 -6.38 31.47
N GLU A 126 -25.07 -5.19 31.00
CA GLU A 126 -25.03 -4.82 29.58
C GLU A 126 -23.60 -4.54 29.08
N TRP A 127 -22.66 -4.29 29.99
CA TRP A 127 -21.30 -3.79 29.71
C TRP A 127 -20.18 -4.64 30.30
N THR A 128 -20.48 -5.89 30.66
CA THR A 128 -19.52 -6.81 31.30
C THR A 128 -18.19 -6.93 30.54
N ASN A 129 -18.23 -6.92 29.20
CA ASN A 129 -17.04 -7.01 28.36
C ASN A 129 -16.18 -5.74 28.32
N LEU A 130 -16.66 -4.60 28.85
CA LEU A 130 -15.88 -3.38 28.97
C LEU A 130 -15.26 -3.19 30.36
N ALA A 131 -15.63 -3.99 31.36
CA ALA A 131 -15.05 -3.90 32.71
C ALA A 131 -13.54 -4.19 32.70
N ASP A 132 -13.11 -5.12 31.85
CA ASP A 132 -11.72 -5.51 31.63
C ASP A 132 -11.18 -4.95 30.29
N LEU A 133 -11.61 -3.74 29.89
CA LEU A 133 -11.19 -3.14 28.64
C LEU A 133 -9.68 -2.92 28.61
N VAL A 134 -9.02 -3.54 27.64
CA VAL A 134 -7.59 -3.31 27.33
C VAL A 134 -7.46 -2.48 26.06
N LEU A 135 -6.27 -1.93 25.81
CA LEU A 135 -6.03 -1.07 24.64
C LEU A 135 -6.23 -1.83 23.32
N GLU A 136 -5.92 -3.13 23.28
CA GLU A 136 -6.23 -4.02 22.16
C GLU A 136 -7.73 -4.14 21.93
N GLY A 137 -8.57 -3.92 22.94
CA GLY A 137 -10.03 -3.92 22.80
C GLY A 137 -10.59 -2.69 22.09
N ILE A 138 -9.77 -1.67 21.82
CA ILE A 138 -10.20 -0.37 21.28
C ILE A 138 -9.77 -0.25 19.81
N VAL A 139 -10.70 0.12 18.93
CA VAL A 139 -10.41 0.47 17.53
C VAL A 139 -10.60 1.96 17.32
N LEU A 140 -9.54 2.68 16.91
CA LEU A 140 -9.66 4.08 16.52
C LEU A 140 -9.86 4.21 15.01
N VAL A 141 -10.93 4.89 14.59
CA VAL A 141 -11.14 5.23 13.18
C VAL A 141 -10.92 6.74 13.01
N ASP A 142 -9.87 7.11 12.29
CA ASP A 142 -9.41 8.50 12.19
C ASP A 142 -8.78 8.78 10.82
N ASP A 143 -8.80 10.03 10.38
CA ASP A 143 -8.18 10.44 9.12
C ASP A 143 -6.79 11.06 9.31
N GLN A 144 -6.40 11.41 10.54
CA GLN A 144 -5.11 11.98 10.88
C GLN A 144 -4.16 10.95 11.50
N ARG A 145 -3.04 10.67 10.81
CA ARG A 145 -2.01 9.75 11.32
C ARG A 145 -1.44 10.16 12.69
N ALA A 146 -1.28 11.46 12.93
CA ALA A 146 -0.75 12.00 14.19
C ALA A 146 -1.67 11.75 15.41
N ASN A 147 -2.86 11.16 15.22
CA ASN A 147 -3.73 10.72 16.30
C ASN A 147 -3.47 9.26 16.72
N PHE A 148 -2.75 8.46 15.93
CA PHE A 148 -2.46 7.05 16.23
C PHE A 148 -1.24 6.86 17.14
N GLN A 149 -0.44 7.90 17.34
CA GLN A 149 0.72 7.90 18.21
C GLN A 149 0.82 9.25 18.92
N SER A 150 1.35 9.26 20.14
CA SER A 150 1.60 10.50 20.88
C SER A 150 3.10 10.71 21.16
N PRO A 151 3.53 11.96 21.43
CA PRO A 151 4.89 12.27 21.84
C PRO A 151 5.30 11.61 23.17
N SER A 152 4.35 11.17 23.99
CA SER A 152 4.62 10.44 25.24
C SER A 152 5.01 8.98 24.99
N GLY A 153 4.85 8.48 23.76
CA GLY A 153 5.14 7.10 23.36
C GLY A 153 3.91 6.20 23.30
N GLU A 154 2.72 6.69 23.65
CA GLU A 154 1.48 5.91 23.53
C GLU A 154 1.13 5.66 22.06
N GLN A 155 0.66 4.45 21.76
CA GLN A 155 0.31 4.04 20.40
C GLN A 155 -1.06 3.36 20.39
N VAL A 156 -1.85 3.68 19.38
CA VAL A 156 -3.10 2.98 19.13
C VAL A 156 -2.81 1.64 18.47
N LEU A 157 -3.20 0.55 19.12
CA LEU A 157 -2.86 -0.81 18.66
C LEU A 157 -3.76 -1.30 17.53
N ARG A 158 -4.99 -0.80 17.44
CA ARG A 158 -5.92 -1.10 16.34
C ARG A 158 -6.51 0.19 15.81
N PHE A 159 -6.20 0.51 14.57
CA PHE A 159 -6.74 1.70 13.94
C PHE A 159 -7.13 1.45 12.49
N CYS A 160 -8.09 2.24 12.02
CA CYS A 160 -8.47 2.33 10.62
C CYS A 160 -8.21 3.77 10.17
N LYS A 161 -7.23 3.94 9.28
CA LYS A 161 -6.96 5.24 8.67
C LYS A 161 -7.97 5.50 7.55
N VAL A 162 -8.76 6.55 7.73
CA VAL A 162 -9.69 7.02 6.69
C VAL A 162 -8.92 7.85 5.68
N ALA A 163 -9.10 7.54 4.39
CA ALA A 163 -8.47 8.28 3.31
C ALA A 163 -8.94 9.74 3.26
N ARG A 164 -8.04 10.63 2.84
CA ARG A 164 -8.33 12.03 2.53
C ARG A 164 -8.09 12.29 1.05
N TYR A 165 -8.82 13.25 0.49
CA TYR A 165 -8.77 13.60 -0.92
C TYR A 165 -9.14 15.06 -1.15
N ASP A 166 -8.62 15.61 -2.24
CA ASP A 166 -9.00 16.92 -2.76
C ASP A 166 -10.02 16.74 -3.90
N ALA A 167 -11.15 17.45 -3.86
CA ALA A 167 -12.19 17.30 -4.88
C ALA A 167 -13.06 18.55 -5.04
N PHE A 168 -13.66 18.69 -6.22
CA PHE A 168 -14.78 19.62 -6.40
C PHE A 168 -16.01 19.08 -5.67
N TYR A 169 -16.43 19.78 -4.62
CA TYR A 169 -17.47 19.33 -3.73
C TYR A 169 -18.71 20.22 -3.78
N ARG A 170 -19.75 19.72 -4.47
CA ARG A 170 -21.06 20.38 -4.58
C ARG A 170 -20.90 21.85 -5.04
N ASN A 171 -21.49 22.78 -4.29
CA ASN A 171 -21.42 24.23 -4.49
C ASN A 171 -20.29 24.91 -3.71
N LEU A 172 -19.43 24.15 -3.03
CA LEU A 172 -18.29 24.69 -2.26
C LEU A 172 -17.02 24.85 -3.12
N GLY A 173 -17.08 24.45 -4.40
CA GLY A 173 -15.92 24.49 -5.30
C GLY A 173 -14.90 23.41 -4.96
N PHE A 174 -13.63 23.68 -5.21
CA PHE A 174 -12.54 22.76 -4.91
C PHE A 174 -12.21 22.80 -3.41
N VAL A 175 -12.45 21.69 -2.71
CA VAL A 175 -12.21 21.55 -1.27
C VAL A 175 -11.07 20.56 -1.07
N LYS A 176 -10.10 20.94 -0.23
CA LYS A 176 -8.93 20.13 0.08
C LYS A 176 -9.11 19.30 1.35
N ASN A 177 -8.36 18.21 1.46
CA ASN A 177 -8.29 17.35 2.65
C ASN A 177 -9.66 16.87 3.15
N MET A 178 -10.57 16.60 2.23
CA MET A 178 -11.86 15.99 2.57
C MET A 178 -11.68 14.53 2.92
N GLY A 179 -12.53 13.99 3.79
CA GLY A 179 -12.47 12.59 4.18
C GLY A 179 -13.80 12.08 4.68
N GLY A 180 -13.83 10.80 5.06
CA GLY A 180 -14.97 10.16 5.68
C GLY A 180 -15.15 8.73 5.20
N ILE A 181 -15.46 7.82 6.13
CA ILE A 181 -15.71 6.41 5.83
C ILE A 181 -16.86 6.32 4.81
N GLY A 182 -16.65 5.60 3.72
CA GLY A 182 -17.66 5.42 2.69
C GLY A 182 -17.97 6.68 1.87
N ALA A 183 -17.07 7.66 1.90
CA ALA A 183 -17.26 8.86 1.09
C ALA A 183 -17.04 8.56 -0.40
N HIS A 184 -16.16 7.65 -0.77
CA HIS A 184 -15.98 7.25 -2.18
C HIS A 184 -16.35 5.80 -2.47
N CYS A 185 -16.38 4.94 -1.45
CA CYS A 185 -16.51 3.50 -1.63
C CYS A 185 -17.41 2.92 -0.53
N ILE A 186 -18.60 2.41 -0.86
CA ILE A 186 -19.54 1.92 0.16
C ILE A 186 -18.97 0.71 0.93
N GLU A 187 -18.03 0.01 0.31
CA GLU A 187 -17.28 -1.12 0.84
C GLU A 187 -16.37 -0.73 2.02
N ASP A 188 -16.05 0.55 2.20
CA ASP A 188 -15.33 1.04 3.39
C ASP A 188 -16.07 0.63 4.66
N PHE A 189 -17.41 0.67 4.65
CA PHE A 189 -18.24 0.27 5.78
C PHE A 189 -18.06 -1.21 6.10
N ARG A 190 -18.13 -2.08 5.08
CA ARG A 190 -17.94 -3.52 5.23
C ARG A 190 -16.52 -3.87 5.68
N THR A 191 -15.53 -3.17 5.13
CA THR A 191 -14.11 -3.37 5.48
C THR A 191 -13.87 -3.01 6.93
N LEU A 192 -14.43 -1.88 7.40
CA LEU A 192 -14.35 -1.50 8.80
C LEU A 192 -15.05 -2.52 9.71
N GLN A 193 -16.24 -3.00 9.33
CA GLN A 193 -16.93 -4.05 10.09
C GLN A 193 -16.11 -5.32 10.20
N MET A 194 -15.57 -5.80 9.08
CA MET A 194 -14.70 -6.97 9.07
C MET A 194 -13.45 -6.76 9.92
N PHE A 195 -12.85 -5.56 9.90
CA PHE A 195 -11.71 -5.23 10.74
C PHE A 195 -12.06 -5.24 12.22
N VAL A 196 -13.20 -4.69 12.62
CA VAL A 196 -13.65 -4.68 14.02
C VAL A 196 -13.99 -6.10 14.51
N GLU A 197 -14.60 -6.93 13.66
CA GLU A 197 -14.95 -8.32 14.01
C GLU A 197 -13.74 -9.25 14.04
N ALA A 198 -12.80 -9.08 13.10
CA ALA A 198 -11.66 -9.97 12.92
C ALA A 198 -10.37 -9.18 12.67
N PRO A 199 -9.90 -8.37 13.64
CA PRO A 199 -8.72 -7.52 13.43
C PRO A 199 -7.46 -8.32 13.15
N SER A 200 -7.38 -9.57 13.60
CA SER A 200 -6.28 -10.49 13.30
C SER A 200 -6.15 -10.84 11.81
N MET A 201 -7.20 -10.67 11.01
CA MET A 201 -7.16 -10.82 9.54
C MET A 201 -6.46 -9.65 8.87
N TYR A 202 -6.29 -8.54 9.60
CA TYR A 202 -5.67 -7.30 9.14
C TYR A 202 -4.36 -7.04 9.86
N LYS A 203 -3.66 -8.11 10.30
CA LYS A 203 -2.29 -7.98 10.78
C LYS A 203 -1.52 -7.20 9.71
N GLU A 204 -0.90 -6.10 10.14
CA GLU A 204 0.11 -5.41 9.36
C GLU A 204 1.31 -6.34 9.26
N THR A 205 1.17 -7.36 8.41
CA THR A 205 2.29 -8.21 8.08
C THR A 205 3.11 -7.40 7.10
N PHE A 206 4.32 -6.99 7.50
CA PHE A 206 5.35 -6.48 6.59
C PHE A 206 5.87 -7.59 5.65
N LYS A 207 4.95 -8.45 5.21
CA LYS A 207 5.16 -9.59 4.34
C LYS A 207 4.32 -9.40 3.10
N LEU A 208 4.80 -9.95 2.01
CA LEU A 208 4.03 -9.97 0.77
C LEU A 208 2.77 -10.86 0.90
N HIS A 209 1.77 -10.57 0.07
CA HIS A 209 0.54 -11.36 0.01
C HIS A 209 0.29 -11.85 -1.41
N CYS A 210 0.57 -13.13 -1.64
CA CYS A 210 0.37 -13.82 -2.92
C CYS A 210 -1.04 -14.42 -3.00
N VAL A 211 -1.71 -14.21 -4.13
CA VAL A 211 -3.07 -14.68 -4.37
C VAL A 211 -3.24 -15.11 -5.83
N GLN A 212 -3.81 -16.30 -6.02
CA GLN A 212 -4.48 -16.73 -7.24
C GLN A 212 -5.99 -16.62 -7.03
N ARG A 213 -6.64 -15.75 -7.81
CA ARG A 213 -8.10 -15.64 -7.90
C ARG A 213 -8.69 -16.84 -8.62
N ARG A 214 -10.00 -17.06 -8.45
CA ARG A 214 -10.73 -18.06 -9.23
C ARG A 214 -11.00 -17.54 -10.64
N PHE A 215 -10.83 -18.39 -11.64
CA PHE A 215 -11.12 -18.12 -13.05
C PHE A 215 -11.62 -19.41 -13.73
N PRO A 216 -12.26 -19.34 -14.92
CA PRO A 216 -12.61 -20.53 -15.68
C PRO A 216 -11.38 -21.41 -15.88
N ASP A 217 -11.50 -22.72 -15.69
CA ASP A 217 -10.38 -23.66 -15.83
C ASP A 217 -9.25 -23.55 -14.78
N TYR A 218 -9.51 -22.97 -13.60
CA TYR A 218 -8.51 -22.90 -12.51
C TYR A 218 -7.88 -24.27 -12.14
N GLY A 219 -8.61 -25.37 -12.39
CA GLY A 219 -8.13 -26.73 -12.18
C GLY A 219 -7.00 -27.19 -13.12
N VAL A 220 -6.79 -26.50 -14.25
CA VAL A 220 -5.76 -26.83 -15.26
C VAL A 220 -4.34 -26.52 -14.76
N ARG A 221 -4.19 -25.70 -13.69
CA ARG A 221 -2.89 -25.35 -13.09
C ARG A 221 -1.88 -24.83 -14.12
N ARG A 222 -2.30 -23.89 -14.98
CA ARG A 222 -1.44 -23.35 -16.03
C ARG A 222 -0.16 -22.74 -15.45
N PRO A 223 1.02 -22.96 -16.05
CA PRO A 223 2.26 -22.37 -15.57
C PRO A 223 2.28 -20.85 -15.78
N VAL A 224 3.18 -20.19 -15.04
CA VAL A 224 3.49 -18.77 -15.21
C VAL A 224 4.53 -18.62 -16.31
N GLU A 225 4.29 -17.73 -17.26
CA GLU A 225 5.23 -17.42 -18.35
C GLU A 225 5.88 -16.04 -18.16
N VAL A 226 5.09 -15.06 -17.69
CA VAL A 226 5.50 -13.67 -17.52
C VAL A 226 5.26 -13.22 -16.07
N VAL A 227 6.26 -12.56 -15.50
CA VAL A 227 6.17 -11.92 -14.18
C VAL A 227 6.38 -10.42 -14.35
N LEU A 228 5.35 -9.65 -14.05
CA LEU A 228 5.33 -8.20 -14.11
C LEU A 228 5.58 -7.64 -12.72
N PHE A 229 6.61 -6.82 -12.57
CA PHE A 229 6.88 -6.09 -11.34
C PHE A 229 6.51 -4.63 -11.54
N ASP A 230 5.79 -4.04 -10.58
CA ASP A 230 5.89 -2.61 -10.39
C ASP A 230 7.30 -2.25 -9.89
N PHE A 231 7.69 -1.00 -10.11
CA PHE A 231 9.00 -0.50 -9.72
C PHE A 231 8.99 0.13 -8.34
N ASP A 232 8.17 1.16 -8.18
CA ASP A 232 8.20 2.08 -7.06
C ASP A 232 7.61 1.44 -5.81
N GLU A 233 8.40 1.34 -4.73
CA GLU A 233 7.99 0.71 -3.47
C GLU A 233 7.58 -0.77 -3.62
N THR A 234 7.94 -1.39 -4.75
CA THR A 234 7.82 -2.81 -5.05
C THR A 234 9.19 -3.45 -5.20
N LEU A 235 9.97 -3.01 -6.20
CA LEU A 235 11.39 -3.37 -6.32
C LEU A 235 12.24 -2.43 -5.44
N THR A 236 11.96 -1.14 -5.49
CA THR A 236 12.56 -0.16 -4.58
C THR A 236 11.87 -0.22 -3.22
N LEU A 237 12.56 0.26 -2.19
CA LEU A 237 12.03 0.47 -0.85
C LEU A 237 11.33 1.83 -0.74
N ALA A 238 11.95 2.82 -1.38
CA ALA A 238 11.48 4.17 -1.63
C ALA A 238 12.20 4.66 -2.89
N THR A 239 11.47 5.22 -3.86
CA THR A 239 12.14 5.63 -5.11
C THR A 239 12.74 7.04 -4.99
N PHE A 240 14.07 7.10 -5.06
CA PHE A 240 14.81 8.34 -5.24
C PHE A 240 15.40 8.38 -6.65
N MET A 241 15.15 9.45 -7.39
CA MET A 241 15.74 9.67 -8.71
C MET A 241 16.43 11.03 -8.78
N PRO A 242 17.58 11.13 -9.47
CA PRO A 242 18.28 12.40 -9.71
C PRO A 242 17.54 13.24 -10.78
N SER A 243 18.15 14.33 -11.26
CA SER A 243 17.53 15.32 -12.14
C SER A 243 17.43 14.89 -13.63
N LEU A 244 16.93 15.80 -14.47
CA LEU A 244 16.39 15.56 -15.83
C LEU A 244 17.27 14.76 -16.81
N SER A 245 18.60 14.85 -16.75
CA SER A 245 19.48 14.11 -17.69
C SER A 245 19.42 12.60 -17.50
N PHE A 246 19.08 12.14 -16.29
CA PHE A 246 18.90 10.73 -15.96
C PHE A 246 17.73 10.06 -16.72
N PHE A 247 16.81 10.85 -17.28
CA PHE A 247 15.54 10.36 -17.80
C PHE A 247 15.51 10.12 -19.30
N SER A 248 16.41 10.74 -20.07
CA SER A 248 16.26 10.81 -21.54
C SER A 248 17.05 9.76 -22.32
N HIS A 249 18.05 9.11 -21.72
CA HIS A 249 18.95 8.20 -22.43
C HIS A 249 19.09 6.85 -21.72
N VAL A 250 18.98 5.76 -22.49
CA VAL A 250 19.14 4.39 -21.99
C VAL A 250 20.59 4.03 -21.66
N ASP A 251 21.57 4.74 -22.23
CA ASP A 251 23.01 4.55 -21.99
C ASP A 251 23.60 5.69 -21.16
N TRP A 252 22.84 6.13 -20.18
CA TRP A 252 23.27 7.17 -19.25
C TRP A 252 24.49 6.72 -18.44
N ASP A 253 25.49 7.60 -18.35
CA ASP A 253 26.72 7.38 -17.57
C ASP A 253 26.56 7.92 -16.14
N PRO A 254 26.77 7.09 -15.10
CA PRO A 254 26.81 7.53 -13.71
C PRO A 254 27.79 8.69 -13.43
N GLY A 255 28.82 8.88 -14.25
CA GLY A 255 29.73 10.04 -14.17
C GLY A 255 29.02 11.39 -14.36
N GLU A 256 27.86 11.41 -15.03
CA GLU A 256 27.03 12.60 -15.19
C GLU A 256 26.28 13.02 -13.91
N LEU A 257 26.36 12.24 -12.82
CA LEU A 257 25.85 12.66 -11.52
C LEU A 257 26.61 13.85 -10.90
N SER A 258 27.73 14.26 -11.52
CA SER A 258 28.49 15.44 -11.07
C SER A 258 27.60 16.69 -11.02
N GLY A 259 27.35 17.19 -9.80
CA GLY A 259 26.47 18.33 -9.55
C GLY A 259 25.08 17.97 -9.02
N THR A 260 24.77 16.69 -8.80
CA THR A 260 23.58 16.27 -8.04
C THR A 260 23.93 16.02 -6.57
N ASP A 261 22.92 16.07 -5.69
CA ASP A 261 23.07 15.77 -4.26
C ASP A 261 23.20 14.27 -3.95
N TRP A 262 23.35 13.43 -5.00
CA TRP A 262 23.30 11.98 -4.91
C TRP A 262 24.52 11.35 -5.58
N SER A 263 25.22 10.47 -4.88
CA SER A 263 26.11 9.50 -5.53
C SER A 263 25.32 8.29 -6.04
N ALA A 264 25.91 7.53 -6.97
CA ALA A 264 25.33 6.27 -7.45
C ALA A 264 25.09 5.29 -6.28
N GLU A 265 26.05 5.20 -5.35
CA GLU A 265 25.96 4.36 -4.15
C GLU A 265 24.85 4.83 -3.22
N GLU A 266 24.65 6.15 -3.06
CA GLU A 266 23.54 6.67 -2.27
C GLU A 266 22.19 6.35 -2.93
N LEU A 267 22.05 6.49 -4.25
CA LEU A 267 20.80 6.10 -4.94
C LEU A 267 20.48 4.62 -4.74
N VAL A 268 21.50 3.74 -4.83
CA VAL A 268 21.32 2.30 -4.59
C VAL A 268 20.96 2.04 -3.12
N LEU A 269 21.67 2.65 -2.17
CA LEU A 269 21.45 2.48 -0.74
C LEU A 269 20.06 2.95 -0.30
N TYR A 270 19.58 4.07 -0.81
CA TYR A 270 18.28 4.63 -0.42
C TYR A 270 17.12 4.02 -1.20
N SER A 271 17.37 3.51 -2.42
CA SER A 271 16.30 2.93 -3.23
C SER A 271 16.16 1.42 -3.06
N PHE A 272 17.23 0.66 -2.79
CA PHE A 272 17.17 -0.80 -2.78
C PHE A 272 17.58 -1.46 -1.46
N GLU A 273 18.35 -0.78 -0.60
CA GLU A 273 18.73 -1.39 0.67
C GLU A 273 17.75 -1.07 1.79
N SER A 274 17.37 -2.11 2.52
CA SER A 274 16.54 -1.99 3.72
C SER A 274 17.41 -1.81 4.96
N PRO A 275 17.16 -0.78 5.79
CA PRO A 275 17.76 -0.68 7.12
C PRO A 275 17.07 -1.60 8.15
N PHE A 276 16.00 -2.29 7.77
CA PHE A 276 15.16 -3.11 8.65
C PHE A 276 15.49 -4.60 8.55
N LEU A 277 16.34 -4.98 7.59
CA LEU A 277 16.77 -6.35 7.37
C LEU A 277 18.24 -6.50 7.78
N ASP A 278 18.56 -7.58 8.47
CA ASP A 278 19.95 -7.97 8.66
C ASP A 278 20.52 -8.46 7.32
N GLY A 279 21.65 -7.88 6.88
CA GLY A 279 22.32 -8.28 5.64
C GLY A 279 22.13 -7.30 4.48
N CYS A 280 22.26 -7.80 3.25
CA CYS A 280 22.19 -7.01 2.01
C CYS A 280 20.94 -7.41 1.24
N ARG A 281 19.88 -6.61 1.35
CA ARG A 281 18.59 -6.86 0.69
C ARG A 281 18.78 -6.95 -0.81
N LEU A 282 19.62 -6.09 -1.39
CA LEU A 282 19.87 -6.08 -2.83
C LEU A 282 20.48 -7.41 -3.32
N ALA A 283 21.38 -8.02 -2.54
CA ALA A 283 21.95 -9.32 -2.89
C ALA A 283 20.88 -10.43 -2.89
N LEU A 284 19.99 -10.44 -1.89
CA LEU A 284 18.87 -11.39 -1.85
C LEU A 284 17.88 -11.18 -3.00
N LEU A 285 17.56 -9.92 -3.32
CA LEU A 285 16.73 -9.55 -4.45
C LEU A 285 17.34 -10.02 -5.78
N LYS A 286 18.65 -9.83 -5.98
CA LYS A 286 19.39 -10.35 -7.15
C LYS A 286 19.30 -11.86 -7.25
N ALA A 287 19.56 -12.57 -6.15
CA ALA A 287 19.51 -14.03 -6.13
C ALA A 287 18.11 -14.56 -6.50
N MET A 288 17.06 -13.93 -5.97
CA MET A 288 15.68 -14.27 -6.31
C MET A 288 15.38 -14.00 -7.79
N LEU A 289 15.67 -12.79 -8.28
CA LEU A 289 15.40 -12.42 -9.67
C LEU A 289 16.18 -13.30 -10.67
N GLN A 290 17.43 -13.61 -10.36
CA GLN A 290 18.24 -14.53 -11.15
C GLN A 290 17.58 -15.92 -11.23
N ASP A 291 17.03 -16.43 -10.13
CA ASP A 291 16.40 -17.74 -10.11
C ASP A 291 15.11 -17.76 -10.95
N ILE A 292 14.25 -16.76 -10.77
CA ILE A 292 13.00 -16.63 -11.54
C ILE A 292 13.32 -16.43 -13.03
N ALA A 293 14.32 -15.60 -13.36
CA ALA A 293 14.73 -15.29 -14.73
C ALA A 293 15.34 -16.49 -15.48
N LYS A 294 15.61 -17.63 -14.84
CA LYS A 294 15.97 -18.88 -15.55
C LYS A 294 14.79 -19.47 -16.30
N ARG A 295 13.56 -19.28 -15.80
CA ARG A 295 12.36 -19.98 -16.28
C ARG A 295 11.28 -19.05 -16.81
N HIS A 296 11.21 -17.82 -16.35
CA HIS A 296 10.10 -16.90 -16.65
C HIS A 296 10.59 -15.59 -17.26
N ILE A 297 9.82 -14.97 -18.13
CA ILE A 297 10.13 -13.64 -18.65
C ILE A 297 9.80 -12.62 -17.56
N LEU A 298 10.78 -11.82 -17.16
CA LEU A 298 10.59 -10.73 -16.20
C LEU A 298 10.46 -9.41 -16.93
N ALA A 299 9.48 -8.60 -16.55
CA ALA A 299 9.34 -7.25 -17.04
C ALA A 299 8.90 -6.31 -15.92
N VAL A 300 9.11 -5.01 -16.13
CA VAL A 300 8.66 -3.96 -15.23
C VAL A 300 7.51 -3.20 -15.88
N LEU A 301 6.41 -3.03 -15.14
CA LEU A 301 5.27 -2.20 -15.53
C LEU A 301 5.03 -1.20 -14.40
N SER A 302 5.33 0.07 -14.64
CA SER A 302 5.32 1.09 -13.58
C SER A 302 4.49 2.32 -13.94
N LYS A 303 4.07 3.07 -12.93
CA LYS A 303 3.48 4.42 -13.08
C LYS A 303 4.51 5.54 -12.92
N ASN A 304 5.80 5.21 -12.92
CA ASN A 304 6.86 6.18 -12.70
C ASN A 304 6.85 7.29 -13.76
N GLU A 305 6.68 8.52 -13.29
CA GLU A 305 6.52 9.69 -14.16
C GLU A 305 7.79 10.07 -14.94
N SER A 306 8.95 9.58 -14.50
CA SER A 306 10.24 9.83 -15.14
C SER A 306 10.50 8.95 -16.37
N GLY A 307 9.64 7.94 -16.61
CA GLY A 307 9.69 7.09 -17.80
C GLY A 307 10.53 5.83 -17.68
N ALA A 308 10.45 4.98 -18.71
CA ALA A 308 11.06 3.66 -18.74
C ALA A 308 12.60 3.71 -18.74
N ALA A 309 13.19 4.73 -19.37
CA ALA A 309 14.64 4.93 -19.36
C ALA A 309 15.16 5.28 -17.95
N ALA A 310 14.45 6.11 -17.19
CA ALA A 310 14.80 6.43 -15.81
C ALA A 310 14.79 5.18 -14.91
N VAL A 311 13.72 4.37 -15.04
CA VAL A 311 13.60 3.09 -14.33
C VAL A 311 14.75 2.15 -14.71
N LEU A 312 15.07 2.04 -16.01
CA LEU A 312 16.21 1.25 -16.50
C LEU A 312 17.53 1.72 -15.88
N ASN A 313 17.80 3.02 -15.86
CA ASN A 313 19.06 3.56 -15.35
C ASN A 313 19.23 3.27 -13.86
N LEU A 314 18.16 3.38 -13.07
CA LEU A 314 18.21 3.04 -11.64
C LEU A 314 18.40 1.53 -11.42
N LEU A 315 17.79 0.69 -12.26
CA LEU A 315 18.03 -0.75 -12.26
C LEU A 315 19.46 -1.11 -12.71
N LYS A 316 20.05 -0.38 -13.66
CA LYS A 316 21.46 -0.55 -14.08
C LYS A 316 22.41 -0.22 -12.92
N LEU A 317 22.18 0.89 -12.21
CA LEU A 317 22.95 1.25 -11.01
C LEU A 317 22.92 0.16 -9.94
N ALA A 318 21.76 -0.45 -9.72
CA ALA A 318 21.61 -1.55 -8.77
C ALA A 318 22.12 -2.90 -9.30
N GLY A 319 22.48 -3.02 -10.59
CA GLY A 319 22.82 -4.28 -11.24
C GLY A 319 21.64 -5.26 -11.29
N LEU A 320 20.42 -4.75 -11.46
CA LEU A 320 19.19 -5.53 -11.57
C LEU A 320 18.68 -5.63 -13.02
N ALA A 321 19.07 -4.68 -13.89
CA ALA A 321 18.59 -4.62 -15.27
C ALA A 321 18.80 -5.93 -16.04
N GLU A 322 19.88 -6.67 -15.76
CA GLU A 322 20.21 -7.93 -16.43
C GLU A 322 19.20 -9.07 -16.21
N TYR A 323 18.26 -8.96 -15.28
CA TYR A 323 17.22 -9.97 -15.08
C TYR A 323 15.93 -9.67 -15.86
N PHE A 324 15.78 -8.45 -16.36
CA PHE A 324 14.56 -8.01 -17.03
C PHE A 324 14.70 -8.05 -18.56
N SER A 325 13.57 -8.27 -19.21
CA SER A 325 13.43 -8.31 -20.66
C SER A 325 12.83 -7.02 -21.22
N ALA A 326 11.93 -6.38 -20.48
CA ALA A 326 11.26 -5.15 -20.90
C ALA A 326 10.88 -4.30 -19.68
N ILE A 327 10.75 -3.00 -19.90
CA ILE A 327 10.30 -2.01 -18.92
C ILE A 327 9.32 -1.09 -19.64
N TRP A 328 8.15 -0.89 -19.04
CA TRP A 328 7.11 0.02 -19.53
C TRP A 328 6.64 0.95 -18.43
N THR A 329 6.29 2.17 -18.80
CA THR A 329 5.74 3.17 -17.87
C THR A 329 4.43 3.76 -18.37
N THR A 330 3.50 3.99 -17.46
CA THR A 330 2.18 4.59 -17.70
C THR A 330 2.00 5.88 -16.89
N PRO A 331 1.23 6.88 -17.37
CA PRO A 331 0.61 6.99 -18.69
C PRO A 331 1.61 7.27 -19.83
N TYR A 332 1.15 7.17 -21.08
CA TYR A 332 1.91 7.62 -22.26
C TYR A 332 2.29 9.10 -22.17
N ARG A 333 3.53 9.43 -22.60
CA ARG A 333 4.07 10.79 -22.63
C ARG A 333 4.89 10.99 -23.91
N SER A 334 4.53 11.98 -24.72
CA SER A 334 5.08 12.19 -26.08
C SER A 334 6.56 12.61 -26.15
N LEU A 335 7.25 12.76 -25.02
CA LEU A 335 8.66 13.21 -24.95
C LEU A 335 9.52 12.35 -24.02
N VAL A 336 8.92 11.35 -23.38
CA VAL A 336 9.59 10.50 -22.41
C VAL A 336 9.45 9.07 -22.90
N PRO A 337 10.55 8.31 -23.07
CA PRO A 337 10.48 6.92 -23.45
C PRO A 337 9.56 6.13 -22.50
N CYS A 338 8.44 5.62 -23.02
CA CYS A 338 7.50 4.83 -22.24
C CYS A 338 7.75 3.32 -22.32
N GLY A 339 8.66 2.87 -23.20
CA GLY A 339 9.06 1.48 -23.34
C GLY A 339 10.54 1.33 -23.66
N VAL A 340 11.19 0.40 -22.99
CA VAL A 340 12.52 -0.08 -23.35
C VAL A 340 12.54 -1.60 -23.28
N TYR A 341 13.28 -2.23 -24.17
CA TYR A 341 13.40 -3.69 -24.22
C TYR A 341 14.86 -4.09 -24.40
N ARG A 342 15.21 -5.27 -23.88
CA ARG A 342 16.55 -5.82 -24.00
C ARG A 342 16.66 -6.57 -25.31
N ALA A 343 17.33 -5.96 -26.29
CA ALA A 343 17.55 -6.55 -27.62
C ALA A 343 18.60 -7.66 -27.58
N SER A 344 19.65 -7.49 -26.77
CA SER A 344 20.69 -8.50 -26.55
C SER A 344 21.31 -8.33 -25.16
N PRO A 345 22.18 -9.25 -24.68
CA PRO A 345 22.84 -9.08 -23.39
C PRO A 345 23.59 -7.73 -23.28
N GLY A 346 23.14 -6.85 -22.39
CA GLY A 346 23.73 -5.53 -22.19
C GLY A 346 23.17 -4.42 -23.09
N GLN A 347 22.48 -4.76 -24.18
CA GLN A 347 21.93 -3.80 -25.14
C GLN A 347 20.44 -3.57 -24.90
N TRP A 348 20.07 -2.30 -24.70
CA TRP A 348 18.70 -1.86 -24.51
C TRP A 348 18.28 -0.94 -25.64
N GLU A 349 17.05 -1.12 -26.11
CA GLU A 349 16.47 -0.29 -27.17
C GLU A 349 15.17 0.35 -26.67
N VAL A 350 14.99 1.62 -27.05
CA VAL A 350 13.74 2.35 -26.82
C VAL A 350 12.74 1.93 -27.89
N PHE A 351 11.48 1.78 -27.49
CA PHE A 351 10.38 1.58 -28.42
C PHE A 351 9.10 2.25 -27.91
N GLU A 352 8.09 2.39 -28.78
CA GLU A 352 6.80 2.95 -28.42
C GLU A 352 5.79 1.80 -28.17
N PRO A 353 5.49 1.45 -26.90
CA PRO A 353 4.44 0.49 -26.60
C PRO A 353 3.07 1.08 -26.98
N PRO A 354 2.03 0.25 -27.25
CA PRO A 354 0.71 0.69 -27.70
C PRO A 354 -0.15 1.37 -26.61
N LEU A 355 0.46 2.18 -25.75
CA LEU A 355 -0.17 2.83 -24.60
C LEU A 355 -1.25 3.85 -24.95
N MET A 356 -1.26 4.39 -26.18
CA MET A 356 -2.29 5.33 -26.61
C MET A 356 -3.67 4.69 -26.74
N ASP A 357 -3.70 3.37 -26.96
CA ASP A 357 -4.93 2.60 -27.20
C ASP A 357 -5.46 1.95 -25.90
N VAL A 358 -4.71 2.04 -24.80
CA VAL A 358 -5.00 1.39 -23.53
C VAL A 358 -5.34 2.42 -22.47
N GLN A 359 -6.32 2.13 -21.63
CA GLN A 359 -6.63 2.97 -20.47
C GLN A 359 -5.42 3.01 -19.51
N ASP A 360 -5.18 4.18 -18.89
CA ASP A 360 -4.11 4.41 -17.91
C ASP A 360 -4.32 3.64 -16.60
N HIS A 361 -4.16 2.30 -16.68
CA HIS A 361 -4.34 1.35 -15.61
C HIS A 361 -3.54 0.08 -15.87
N GLN A 362 -2.75 -0.39 -14.91
CA GLN A 362 -1.85 -1.52 -15.13
C GLN A 362 -2.57 -2.83 -15.47
N THR A 363 -3.70 -3.14 -14.82
CA THR A 363 -4.50 -4.32 -15.21
C THR A 363 -5.02 -4.21 -16.65
N GLU A 364 -5.30 -3.01 -17.17
CA GLU A 364 -5.71 -2.86 -18.58
C GLU A 364 -4.53 -3.14 -19.51
N VAL A 365 -3.35 -2.62 -19.17
CA VAL A 365 -2.09 -2.92 -19.86
C VAL A 365 -1.75 -4.41 -19.83
N LEU A 366 -1.96 -5.09 -18.70
CA LEU A 366 -1.72 -6.53 -18.58
C LEU A 366 -2.55 -7.33 -19.60
N TYR A 367 -3.84 -7.01 -19.74
CA TYR A 367 -4.68 -7.70 -20.72
C TYR A 367 -4.28 -7.32 -22.15
N ASP A 368 -3.88 -6.08 -22.41
CA ASP A 368 -3.38 -5.70 -23.74
C ASP A 368 -2.05 -6.40 -24.09
N ILE A 369 -1.17 -6.64 -23.09
CA ILE A 369 0.03 -7.48 -23.25
C ILE A 369 -0.34 -8.91 -23.67
N VAL A 370 -1.43 -9.45 -23.11
CA VAL A 370 -1.92 -10.79 -23.45
C VAL A 370 -2.52 -10.83 -24.86
N ASP A 371 -3.32 -9.83 -25.22
CA ASP A 371 -4.02 -9.76 -26.50
C ASP A 371 -3.07 -9.41 -27.67
N HIS A 372 -1.99 -8.67 -27.38
CA HIS A 372 -1.05 -8.13 -28.37
C HIS A 372 0.42 -8.37 -28.00
N THR A 373 0.77 -9.60 -27.59
CA THR A 373 2.10 -9.97 -27.07
C THR A 373 3.27 -9.51 -27.94
N ASP A 374 3.17 -9.56 -29.26
CA ASP A 374 4.20 -9.14 -30.21
C ASP A 374 4.49 -7.64 -30.18
N LYS A 375 3.48 -6.82 -29.89
CA LYS A 375 3.65 -5.36 -29.77
C LYS A 375 4.34 -4.96 -28.48
N TRP A 376 4.15 -5.73 -27.40
CA TRP A 376 4.74 -5.47 -26.09
C TRP A 376 6.12 -6.10 -25.91
N PHE A 377 6.42 -7.19 -26.64
CA PHE A 377 7.72 -7.85 -26.67
C PHE A 377 8.30 -7.88 -28.09
N PRO A 378 8.93 -6.78 -28.57
CA PRO A 378 9.58 -6.73 -29.88
C PRO A 378 10.60 -7.85 -30.13
N GLN A 379 11.15 -8.46 -29.06
CA GLN A 379 12.04 -9.62 -29.13
C GLN A 379 11.44 -10.82 -29.87
N ILE A 380 10.11 -10.93 -29.98
CA ILE A 380 9.44 -11.96 -30.78
C ILE A 380 9.82 -11.81 -32.26
N GLY A 381 9.85 -10.57 -32.79
CA GLY A 381 10.28 -10.27 -34.16
C GLY A 381 11.77 -10.55 -34.40
N LEU A 382 12.58 -10.48 -33.35
CA LEU A 382 14.00 -10.85 -33.37
C LEU A 382 14.24 -12.37 -33.34
N LYS A 383 13.17 -13.19 -33.31
CA LYS A 383 13.22 -14.65 -33.30
C LYS A 383 14.07 -15.24 -32.17
N GLN A 384 14.05 -14.61 -31.00
CA GLN A 384 14.66 -15.19 -29.81
C GLN A 384 13.77 -16.32 -29.28
N ASP A 385 14.26 -17.56 -29.30
CA ASP A 385 13.49 -18.78 -28.98
C ASP A 385 12.67 -18.67 -27.69
N ARG A 386 13.23 -18.01 -26.67
CA ARG A 386 12.58 -17.82 -25.37
C ARG A 386 11.29 -16.99 -25.44
N PHE A 387 11.17 -16.08 -26.39
CA PHE A 387 10.01 -15.20 -26.54
C PHE A 387 8.95 -15.77 -27.49
N VAL A 388 9.35 -16.63 -28.44
CA VAL A 388 8.42 -17.26 -29.40
C VAL A 388 7.35 -18.09 -28.68
N ARG A 389 7.70 -18.72 -27.54
CA ARG A 389 6.75 -19.50 -26.73
C ARG A 389 5.68 -18.66 -26.02
N LEU A 390 5.80 -17.33 -26.00
CA LEU A 390 4.79 -16.46 -25.40
C LEU A 390 3.51 -16.38 -26.25
N GLN A 391 3.49 -16.93 -27.47
CA GLN A 391 2.30 -16.90 -28.33
C GLN A 391 1.68 -18.31 -28.44
N PRO A 392 0.44 -18.54 -27.95
CA PRO A 392 -0.47 -17.58 -27.29
C PRO A 392 -0.20 -17.38 -25.79
N LEU A 393 -0.32 -16.14 -25.30
CA LEU A 393 -0.29 -15.81 -23.87
C LEU A 393 -1.73 -15.86 -23.32
N SER A 394 -1.89 -16.15 -22.02
CA SER A 394 -3.19 -16.11 -21.35
C SER A 394 -3.11 -15.29 -20.07
N PRO A 395 -4.20 -14.65 -19.60
CA PRO A 395 -4.15 -13.80 -18.40
C PRO A 395 -3.68 -14.56 -17.16
N GLU A 396 -4.04 -15.84 -17.03
CA GLU A 396 -3.57 -16.70 -15.95
C GLU A 396 -2.09 -17.04 -16.04
N SER A 397 -1.44 -16.95 -17.21
CA SER A 397 0.00 -17.14 -17.35
C SER A 397 0.83 -15.91 -16.97
N VAL A 398 0.20 -14.82 -16.53
CA VAL A 398 0.88 -13.60 -16.09
C VAL A 398 0.66 -13.38 -14.60
N ILE A 399 1.73 -13.05 -13.87
CA ILE A 399 1.66 -12.59 -12.49
C ILE A 399 1.95 -11.08 -12.45
N LEU A 400 1.12 -10.33 -11.71
CA LEU A 400 1.38 -8.92 -11.37
C LEU A 400 1.85 -8.79 -9.92
N ILE A 401 3.02 -8.20 -9.70
CA ILE A 401 3.60 -7.93 -8.38
C ILE A 401 3.60 -6.44 -8.20
N ASP A 402 2.79 -5.94 -7.26
CA ASP A 402 2.56 -4.50 -7.12
C ASP A 402 2.27 -4.15 -5.65
N ASP A 403 2.55 -2.93 -5.24
CA ASP A 403 2.34 -2.41 -3.91
C ASP A 403 1.08 -1.55 -3.77
N GLU A 404 0.27 -1.42 -4.81
CA GLU A 404 -1.01 -0.72 -4.87
C GLU A 404 -2.14 -1.70 -5.19
N ARG A 405 -3.14 -1.75 -4.30
CA ARG A 405 -4.30 -2.61 -4.52
C ARG A 405 -5.12 -2.18 -5.73
N GLU A 406 -5.13 -0.89 -6.01
CA GLU A 406 -5.87 -0.30 -7.14
C GLU A 406 -5.34 -0.85 -8.47
N ASN A 407 -4.04 -1.14 -8.59
CA ASN A 407 -3.47 -1.66 -9.84
C ASN A 407 -3.91 -3.09 -10.17
N LEU A 408 -4.44 -3.84 -9.19
CA LEU A 408 -4.81 -5.26 -9.31
C LEU A 408 -6.22 -5.49 -9.89
N GLN A 409 -7.03 -4.44 -9.99
CA GLN A 409 -8.37 -4.49 -10.53
C GLN A 409 -8.69 -3.18 -11.22
N SER A 410 -9.09 -3.24 -12.48
CA SER A 410 -9.41 -2.07 -13.30
C SER A 410 -10.83 -1.53 -13.05
N PRO A 411 -11.06 -0.23 -13.33
CA PRO A 411 -12.40 0.36 -13.27
C PRO A 411 -13.41 -0.29 -14.22
N LEU A 412 -12.92 -0.95 -15.27
CA LEU A 412 -13.73 -1.65 -16.26
C LEU A 412 -14.05 -3.10 -15.86
N GLY A 413 -13.63 -3.54 -14.67
CA GLY A 413 -13.94 -4.86 -14.14
C GLY A 413 -12.93 -5.95 -14.50
N LYS A 414 -11.90 -5.67 -15.31
CA LYS A 414 -10.76 -6.59 -15.49
C LYS A 414 -9.98 -6.72 -14.19
N GLN A 415 -9.41 -7.90 -13.95
CA GLN A 415 -8.70 -8.23 -12.72
C GLN A 415 -7.42 -9.00 -13.02
N ALA A 416 -6.35 -8.72 -12.28
CA ALA A 416 -5.18 -9.59 -12.26
C ALA A 416 -5.54 -10.93 -11.60
N LEU A 417 -5.48 -12.02 -12.37
CA LEU A 417 -5.88 -13.35 -11.89
C LEU A 417 -4.87 -13.95 -10.92
N ARG A 418 -3.60 -13.58 -11.07
CA ARG A 418 -2.51 -13.94 -10.15
C ARG A 418 -1.75 -12.69 -9.80
N TYR A 419 -1.67 -12.39 -8.51
CA TYR A 419 -0.94 -11.22 -8.05
C TYR A 419 -0.21 -11.46 -6.74
N CYS A 420 0.78 -10.62 -6.51
CA CYS A 420 1.46 -10.49 -5.23
C CYS A 420 1.37 -9.03 -4.78
N LYS A 421 0.71 -8.79 -3.65
CA LYS A 421 0.62 -7.47 -3.04
C LYS A 421 1.82 -7.26 -2.09
N VAL A 422 2.70 -6.34 -2.43
CA VAL A 422 3.83 -5.95 -1.56
C VAL A 422 3.30 -5.08 -0.41
N ALA A 423 3.77 -5.31 0.82
CA ALA A 423 3.36 -4.53 1.97
C ALA A 423 3.89 -3.09 1.87
N ARG A 424 3.07 -2.11 2.28
CA ARG A 424 3.48 -0.73 2.50
C ARG A 424 3.42 -0.42 3.98
N TYR A 425 4.33 0.42 4.45
CA TYR A 425 4.43 0.79 5.85
C TYR A 425 4.98 2.20 6.01
N ASP A 426 4.76 2.82 7.17
CA ASP A 426 5.34 4.12 7.51
C ASP A 426 6.44 3.90 8.54
N GLU A 427 7.63 4.45 8.33
CA GLU A 427 8.75 4.28 9.26
C GLU A 427 9.77 5.41 9.15
N VAL A 428 10.57 5.61 10.19
CA VAL A 428 11.75 6.48 10.14
C VAL A 428 12.79 5.87 9.20
N TYR A 429 12.96 6.50 8.05
CA TYR A 429 13.85 6.02 7.01
C TYR A 429 15.19 6.76 7.03
N ARG A 430 16.21 6.11 7.59
CA ARG A 430 17.59 6.61 7.61
C ARG A 430 17.64 8.07 8.12
N ASN A 431 18.23 8.99 7.34
CA ASN A 431 18.29 10.42 7.63
C ASN A 431 17.18 11.23 6.95
N CYS A 432 16.23 10.58 6.27
CA CYS A 432 15.07 11.24 5.69
C CYS A 432 13.98 11.54 6.72
N GLY A 433 14.10 11.00 7.93
CA GLY A 433 13.06 11.09 8.96
C GLY A 433 11.89 10.15 8.66
N PRO A 434 10.71 10.40 9.24
CA PRO A 434 9.53 9.58 9.01
C PRO A 434 9.10 9.69 7.54
N LEU A 435 9.12 8.56 6.83
CA LEU A 435 8.58 8.43 5.49
C LEU A 435 7.31 7.58 5.54
N ASN A 436 6.31 8.01 4.78
CA ASN A 436 5.09 7.25 4.60
C ASN A 436 5.18 6.37 3.35
N GLN A 437 4.43 5.28 3.34
CA GLN A 437 4.33 4.37 2.19
C GLN A 437 5.70 3.92 1.70
N LEU A 438 6.59 3.50 2.61
CA LEU A 438 7.73 2.67 2.24
C LEU A 438 7.22 1.30 1.83
N GLY A 439 7.96 0.61 0.97
CA GLY A 439 7.60 -0.74 0.54
C GLY A 439 8.84 -1.58 0.27
N GLY A 440 8.78 -2.37 -0.79
CA GLY A 440 9.88 -3.21 -1.25
C GLY A 440 9.74 -4.67 -0.82
N ILE A 441 9.82 -5.58 -1.78
CA ILE A 441 9.88 -7.04 -1.53
C ILE A 441 11.04 -7.35 -0.59
N GLY A 442 10.79 -8.07 0.50
CA GLY A 442 11.83 -8.45 1.46
C GLY A 442 12.42 -7.27 2.22
N ALA A 443 11.67 -6.19 2.36
CA ALA A 443 12.07 -5.05 3.17
C ALA A 443 12.26 -5.41 4.65
N HIS A 444 11.36 -6.23 5.20
CA HIS A 444 11.35 -6.61 6.62
C HIS A 444 11.53 -8.10 6.86
N SER A 445 11.51 -8.92 5.81
CA SER A 445 11.58 -10.37 5.95
C SER A 445 12.21 -11.03 4.73
N GLU A 446 13.26 -11.82 4.93
CA GLU A 446 13.84 -12.63 3.85
C GLU A 446 12.86 -13.68 3.31
N GLU A 447 11.88 -14.09 4.12
CA GLU A 447 10.84 -15.05 3.76
C GLU A 447 9.99 -14.57 2.56
N ASP A 448 9.92 -13.26 2.32
CA ASP A 448 9.24 -12.70 1.15
C ASP A 448 9.86 -13.25 -0.16
N PHE A 449 11.19 -13.35 -0.24
CA PHE A 449 11.84 -13.85 -1.45
C PHE A 449 11.49 -15.32 -1.72
N GLU A 450 11.45 -16.15 -0.68
CA GLU A 450 11.07 -17.56 -0.81
C GLU A 450 9.58 -17.72 -1.11
N THR A 451 8.72 -16.93 -0.46
CA THR A 451 7.27 -16.95 -0.69
C THR A 451 6.93 -16.56 -2.12
N LEU A 452 7.59 -15.54 -2.67
CA LEU A 452 7.38 -15.12 -4.05
C LEU A 452 7.81 -16.19 -5.05
N LYS A 453 8.97 -16.82 -4.84
CA LYS A 453 9.42 -17.95 -5.68
C LYS A 453 8.43 -19.11 -5.64
N ALA A 454 7.97 -19.49 -4.45
CA ALA A 454 6.98 -20.55 -4.28
C ALA A 454 5.67 -20.21 -5.01
N PHE A 455 5.21 -18.96 -4.92
CA PHE A 455 4.01 -18.51 -5.63
C PHE A 455 4.16 -18.53 -7.15
N ILE A 456 5.31 -18.10 -7.68
CA ILE A 456 5.55 -18.14 -9.13
C ILE A 456 5.64 -19.58 -9.64
N ALA A 457 6.23 -20.48 -8.86
CA ALA A 457 6.33 -21.89 -9.21
C ALA A 457 4.97 -22.61 -9.17
N GLU A 458 4.16 -22.35 -8.13
CA GLU A 458 2.92 -23.06 -7.86
C GLU A 458 1.79 -22.12 -7.40
N PRO A 459 1.30 -21.22 -8.27
CA PRO A 459 0.33 -20.20 -7.87
C PRO A 459 -1.00 -20.77 -7.36
N TRP A 460 -1.36 -21.99 -7.78
CA TRP A 460 -2.55 -22.70 -7.32
C TRP A 460 -2.53 -23.11 -5.84
N ALA A 461 -1.36 -23.07 -5.18
CA ALA A 461 -1.23 -23.29 -3.74
C ALA A 461 -1.62 -22.04 -2.92
N PHE A 462 -1.73 -20.88 -3.57
CA PHE A 462 -2.00 -19.58 -2.96
C PHE A 462 -3.41 -19.11 -3.29
N GLN A 463 -4.40 -19.92 -2.93
CA GLN A 463 -5.79 -19.60 -3.27
C GLN A 463 -6.29 -18.42 -2.45
N GLU A 464 -7.05 -17.53 -3.11
CA GLU A 464 -7.84 -16.55 -2.38
C GLU A 464 -8.72 -17.29 -1.35
N PRO A 465 -8.65 -16.93 -0.06
CA PRO A 465 -9.49 -17.55 0.95
C PRO A 465 -10.93 -17.44 0.49
N SER A 466 -11.56 -18.57 0.17
CA SER A 466 -12.98 -18.56 -0.07
C SER A 466 -13.61 -18.20 1.25
N PHE A 467 -14.08 -16.95 1.36
CA PHE A 467 -15.21 -16.67 2.21
C PHE A 467 -16.35 -17.47 1.61
N GLU A 468 -16.41 -18.75 1.97
CA GLU A 468 -17.57 -19.59 1.72
C GLU A 468 -18.72 -18.77 2.30
N LYS A 469 -19.46 -18.12 1.40
CA LYS A 469 -20.75 -17.58 1.72
C LYS A 469 -21.57 -18.81 2.07
N GLU A 470 -21.58 -19.16 3.34
CA GLU A 470 -22.72 -19.85 3.94
C GLU A 470 -23.93 -18.93 3.74
N GLN A 471 -24.51 -18.94 2.55
CA GLN A 471 -25.88 -18.54 2.26
C GLN A 471 -26.18 -18.79 0.79
N GLY A 472 -27.12 -19.69 0.57
CA GLY A 472 -27.69 -20.00 -0.73
C GLY A 472 -28.30 -18.79 -1.43
N GLU A 473 -28.40 -18.95 -2.75
CA GLU A 473 -29.33 -18.23 -3.62
C GLU A 473 -29.34 -16.69 -3.53
N GLU A 474 -28.26 -16.03 -3.94
CA GLU A 474 -28.35 -14.67 -4.51
C GLU A 474 -27.17 -14.40 -5.47
N GLY A 475 -27.14 -15.17 -6.56
CA GLY A 475 -26.01 -15.28 -7.50
C GLY A 475 -25.91 -14.21 -8.59
N ALA A 476 -26.57 -13.05 -8.49
CA ALA A 476 -26.57 -12.07 -9.60
C ALA A 476 -26.21 -10.62 -9.21
N VAL A 477 -26.05 -10.31 -7.92
CA VAL A 477 -25.79 -8.94 -7.46
C VAL A 477 -24.29 -8.67 -7.23
N ALA A 478 -23.49 -9.72 -7.01
CA ALA A 478 -22.07 -9.60 -6.67
C ALA A 478 -21.19 -9.06 -7.82
N GLU A 479 -21.49 -9.39 -9.09
CA GLU A 479 -20.68 -8.93 -10.24
C GLU A 479 -20.95 -7.47 -10.65
N ARG A 480 -22.12 -6.91 -10.33
CA ARG A 480 -22.45 -5.50 -10.67
C ARG A 480 -21.92 -4.48 -9.65
N LEU A 481 -21.49 -4.93 -8.48
CA LEU A 481 -21.00 -4.06 -7.40
C LEU A 481 -19.51 -3.72 -7.55
N ASP A 482 -18.73 -4.58 -8.23
CA ASP A 482 -17.27 -4.41 -8.34
C ASP A 482 -16.85 -3.25 -9.27
N ALA A 483 -17.67 -2.91 -10.27
CA ALA A 483 -17.39 -1.80 -11.19
C ALA A 483 -17.60 -0.40 -10.56
N SER A 484 -18.25 -0.30 -9.39
CA SER A 484 -18.48 0.99 -8.72
C SER A 484 -17.32 1.43 -7.80
N ARG A 485 -16.29 0.58 -7.65
CA ARG A 485 -15.15 0.78 -6.73
C ARG A 485 -14.14 1.85 -7.16
N MET A 486 -14.25 2.43 -8.36
CA MET A 486 -13.04 2.87 -9.07
C MET A 486 -13.00 4.34 -9.55
N SER A 487 -13.72 5.24 -8.88
CA SER A 487 -13.62 6.69 -9.16
C SER A 487 -13.02 7.53 -8.03
N SER A 488 -12.58 6.93 -6.91
CA SER A 488 -11.70 7.64 -5.97
C SER A 488 -10.28 7.63 -6.50
N ARG A 489 -9.88 8.71 -7.17
CA ARG A 489 -8.49 9.15 -7.09
C ARG A 489 -8.25 9.55 -5.63
N SER A 490 -7.88 8.60 -4.79
CA SER A 490 -7.20 8.91 -3.53
C SER A 490 -5.97 9.73 -3.90
N GLU A 491 -5.75 10.88 -3.29
CA GLU A 491 -4.45 11.54 -3.33
C GLU A 491 -3.46 10.70 -2.50
N GLU A 492 -3.15 9.50 -2.95
CA GLU A 492 -1.74 9.15 -2.98
C GLU A 492 -1.14 10.16 -3.95
N LEU A 493 -0.38 11.13 -3.39
CA LEU A 493 0.44 12.04 -4.18
C LEU A 493 1.04 11.20 -5.29
N ARG A 494 0.81 11.58 -6.57
CA ARG A 494 1.42 10.92 -7.74
C ARG A 494 2.81 10.45 -7.34
N LYS A 495 3.18 9.19 -7.64
CA LYS A 495 4.50 8.61 -7.32
C LYS A 495 5.60 9.46 -7.94
N LEU A 496 5.89 10.59 -7.31
CA LEU A 496 6.94 11.51 -7.65
C LEU A 496 8.17 11.00 -6.92
N PRO A 497 9.32 10.90 -7.61
CA PRO A 497 10.57 10.58 -6.95
C PRO A 497 10.76 11.46 -5.71
N ARG A 498 11.14 10.85 -4.60
CA ARG A 498 11.32 11.57 -3.34
C ARG A 498 12.54 12.48 -3.46
N SER A 499 12.42 13.73 -3.04
CA SER A 499 13.55 14.65 -2.92
C SER A 499 14.14 14.56 -1.51
N ARG A 500 15.47 14.56 -1.39
CA ARG A 500 16.14 14.76 -0.09
C ARG A 500 15.80 16.15 0.43
N LEU A 501 15.51 16.27 1.73
CA LEU A 501 15.52 17.59 2.37
C LEU A 501 16.94 18.15 2.20
N SER A 502 17.06 19.33 1.58
CA SER A 502 18.36 19.97 1.35
C SER A 502 19.12 20.03 2.68
N ARG A 503 20.31 19.45 2.72
CA ARG A 503 21.18 19.56 3.90
C ARG A 503 21.41 21.05 4.14
N SER A 504 20.88 21.59 5.23
CA SER A 504 21.40 22.88 5.69
C SER A 504 22.88 22.68 5.97
N ASN A 505 23.73 23.56 5.44
CA ASN A 505 25.21 23.51 5.52
C ASN A 505 25.79 23.48 6.96
N SER A 506 24.95 23.32 7.97
CA SER A 506 25.27 23.24 9.39
C SER A 506 25.24 21.81 9.97
N SER A 507 24.94 20.78 9.18
CA SER A 507 24.83 19.40 9.70
C SER A 507 26.20 18.70 9.71
N PRO A 508 26.59 18.01 10.81
CA PRO A 508 27.84 17.25 10.89
C PRO A 508 27.91 16.17 9.80
N SER A 509 29.14 15.80 9.41
CA SER A 509 29.37 14.75 8.43
C SER A 509 28.70 13.43 8.87
N LEU A 510 28.33 12.56 7.92
CA LEU A 510 27.78 11.21 8.22
C LEU A 510 28.71 10.35 9.09
N ARG A 511 29.97 10.76 9.30
CA ARG A 511 30.90 10.09 10.21
C ARG A 511 30.69 10.49 11.69
N ASP A 512 29.93 11.54 11.97
CA ASP A 512 29.81 12.17 13.29
C ASP A 512 28.38 12.13 13.89
N ALA A 513 27.46 11.36 13.30
CA ALA A 513 26.11 11.24 13.85
C ALA A 513 26.14 10.60 15.26
N PRO A 514 25.47 11.19 16.27
CA PRO A 514 25.43 10.63 17.61
C PRO A 514 24.77 9.25 17.59
N ARG A 515 25.44 8.26 18.19
CA ARG A 515 24.98 6.89 18.32
C ARG A 515 23.65 6.87 19.09
N LEU A 516 22.58 6.42 18.45
CA LEU A 516 21.34 6.10 19.15
C LEU A 516 21.61 4.95 20.15
N PRO A 517 21.23 5.08 21.43
CA PRO A 517 21.45 4.02 22.41
C PRO A 517 20.46 2.87 22.11
N GLY A 518 20.98 1.72 21.68
CA GLY A 518 20.16 0.49 21.56
C GLY A 518 20.51 -0.45 20.41
N MET A 519 21.21 0.00 19.37
CA MET A 519 21.60 -0.87 18.25
C MET A 519 23.05 -1.36 18.41
N SER A 520 23.20 -2.54 19.00
CA SER A 520 24.46 -3.29 19.03
C SER A 520 24.55 -4.18 17.79
N ARG A 521 25.38 -3.81 16.80
CA ARG A 521 26.42 -4.66 16.17
C ARG A 521 27.06 -3.99 14.95
N SER A 522 28.28 -4.44 14.67
CA SER A 522 29.18 -4.09 13.58
C SER A 522 28.51 -4.17 12.20
N GLN A 523 28.20 -3.01 11.60
CA GLN A 523 28.05 -2.93 10.15
C GLN A 523 29.45 -2.90 9.52
N SER A 524 30.01 -4.08 9.26
CA SER A 524 31.01 -4.19 8.20
C SER A 524 30.29 -3.86 6.90
N PHE A 525 30.64 -2.75 6.26
CA PHE A 525 30.24 -2.49 4.89
C PHE A 525 30.62 -3.72 4.06
N CYS A 526 29.62 -4.43 3.52
CA CYS A 526 29.84 -5.45 2.51
C CYS A 526 30.44 -4.73 1.30
N SER A 527 31.76 -4.70 1.27
CA SER A 527 32.50 -4.35 0.08
C SER A 527 32.19 -5.46 -0.91
N SER A 528 31.26 -5.22 -1.83
CA SER A 528 31.10 -6.11 -2.97
C SER A 528 32.49 -6.23 -3.61
N PRO A 529 33.04 -7.44 -3.80
CA PRO A 529 34.30 -7.57 -4.50
C PRO A 529 34.11 -6.95 -5.89
N ARG A 530 34.94 -5.95 -6.22
CA ARG A 530 35.08 -5.52 -7.61
C ARG A 530 35.47 -6.77 -8.39
N LEU A 531 34.62 -7.19 -9.32
CA LEU A 531 34.99 -8.12 -10.38
C LEU A 531 35.93 -7.35 -11.31
N ASP A 532 37.21 -7.26 -10.93
CA ASP A 532 38.27 -6.88 -11.85
C ASP A 532 38.46 -8.07 -12.80
N ILE A 533 37.92 -7.92 -14.01
CA ILE A 533 38.21 -8.80 -15.15
C ILE A 533 39.63 -8.49 -15.60
N ALA A 534 40.61 -9.22 -15.06
CA ALA A 534 41.87 -9.54 -15.72
C ALA A 534 42.72 -10.47 -14.82
N ASP A 535 42.68 -11.78 -15.07
CA ASP A 535 43.87 -12.61 -14.94
C ASP A 535 43.79 -13.77 -15.95
N PRO A 536 44.79 -13.94 -16.85
CA PRO A 536 44.84 -15.03 -17.81
C PRO A 536 45.64 -16.17 -17.20
N ASP A 537 45.00 -17.16 -16.60
CA ASP A 537 45.52 -18.53 -16.44
C ASP A 537 44.53 -19.35 -15.62
N CYS A 538 43.54 -19.93 -16.30
CA CYS A 538 42.79 -21.04 -15.73
C CYS A 538 42.52 -22.07 -16.83
N HIS A 539 43.29 -23.15 -16.79
CA HIS A 539 43.13 -24.32 -17.64
C HIS A 539 41.72 -24.91 -17.47
N THR A 540 40.93 -24.87 -18.53
CA THR A 540 39.72 -25.68 -18.69
C THR A 540 40.09 -27.14 -18.95
N PRO A 541 39.48 -28.13 -18.27
CA PRO A 541 39.58 -29.51 -18.69
C PRO A 541 38.69 -29.74 -19.92
N GLU A 542 39.28 -30.25 -21.00
CA GLU A 542 38.56 -30.77 -22.16
C GLU A 542 37.68 -31.96 -21.72
N PHE A 543 36.36 -31.81 -21.84
CA PHE A 543 35.45 -32.95 -21.85
C PHE A 543 35.27 -33.42 -23.30
N SER A 544 35.90 -34.54 -23.63
CA SER A 544 35.64 -35.30 -24.85
C SER A 544 34.28 -36.01 -24.74
N LEU A 545 33.36 -35.64 -25.62
CA LEU A 545 32.17 -36.44 -25.91
C LEU A 545 32.55 -37.49 -26.96
N THR A 546 32.83 -38.71 -26.52
CA THR A 546 32.83 -39.89 -27.37
C THR A 546 31.89 -40.94 -26.80
N GLY A 547 30.83 -41.23 -27.57
CA GLY A 547 30.24 -42.56 -27.67
C GLY A 547 29.02 -42.84 -26.80
N ILE A 548 27.83 -42.76 -27.42
CA ILE A 548 26.78 -43.78 -27.26
C ILE A 548 26.15 -43.97 -28.66
N ASP A 549 26.27 -45.21 -29.17
CA ASP A 549 25.47 -45.80 -30.25
C ASP A 549 24.03 -46.06 -29.78
#